data_AF-A0A1A0THR8-F1
#
_entry.id   AF-A0A1A0THR8-F1
#
_cell.length_a   1.000
_cell.length_b   1.000
_cell.length_c   1.000
_cell.angle_alpha   90.00
_cell.angle_beta   90.00
_cell.angle_gamma   90.00
#
_symmetry.space_group_name_H-M   'P 1'
#
loop_
_entity.id
_entity.type
_entity.pdbx_description
1 polymer ?
#
loop_
_entity_poly.entity_id
_entity_poly.type
_entity_poly.pdbx_seq_one_letter_code
_entity_poly.pdbx_strand_id
1 'polypeptide(L)'
;MAASATLHCLTGCAIGEILGLIIGTALGLSTVGTIVLAVALAFLFGYSLSTLPLLKAGLAFGSALSVVLAADTLSILTMEIVDNAVMAVIPGAMDAGLVNVVFWVGMSIALGAAFVAAYPVNRYLLQRGKGHALTHEYHHGGGHAEGWRRWIPSLGTGALAAVIAAFMLGGLVVSVAAELGVGEAHASAASVGSMHA
;
A
#
# COMPACT_ATOMS: atom_id res chain seq x y z
N MET A 1 12.01 10.72 -9.93
CA MET A 1 12.73 9.56 -9.35
C MET A 1 12.25 9.25 -7.93
N ALA A 2 12.55 10.08 -6.91
CA ALA A 2 12.19 9.78 -5.51
C ALA A 2 10.68 9.53 -5.29
N ALA A 3 9.80 10.43 -5.76
CA ALA A 3 8.35 10.26 -5.62
C ALA A 3 7.82 8.97 -6.30
N SER A 4 8.43 8.56 -7.41
CA SER A 4 8.06 7.31 -8.09
C SER A 4 8.45 6.08 -7.29
N ALA A 5 9.66 6.08 -6.70
CA ALA A 5 10.11 4.99 -5.83
C ALA A 5 9.23 4.90 -4.58
N THR A 6 8.94 6.05 -3.95
CA THR A 6 8.03 6.11 -2.80
C THR A 6 6.63 5.59 -3.15
N LEU A 7 6.07 5.93 -4.31
CA LEU A 7 4.74 5.41 -4.70
C LEU A 7 4.72 3.90 -5.00
N HIS A 8 5.79 3.33 -5.56
CA HIS A 8 5.88 1.87 -5.73
C HIS A 8 5.94 1.15 -4.39
N CYS A 9 6.76 1.65 -3.45
CA CYS A 9 6.82 1.12 -2.08
C CYS A 9 5.46 1.26 -1.39
N LEU A 10 4.85 2.44 -1.44
CA LEU A 10 3.55 2.74 -0.83
C LEU A 10 2.44 1.82 -1.38
N THR A 11 2.47 1.51 -2.67
CA THR A 11 1.53 0.57 -3.29
C THR A 11 1.70 -0.83 -2.69
N GLY A 12 2.95 -1.27 -2.51
CA GLY A 12 3.25 -2.54 -1.86
C GLY A 12 2.80 -2.59 -0.40
N CYS A 13 3.06 -1.53 0.35
CA CYS A 13 2.60 -1.37 1.73
C CYS A 13 1.07 -1.45 1.82
N ALA A 14 0.35 -0.67 1.02
CA ALA A 14 -1.11 -0.69 1.02
C ALA A 14 -1.68 -2.09 0.71
N ILE A 15 -1.11 -2.79 -0.28
CA ILE A 15 -1.52 -4.17 -0.61
C ILE A 15 -1.24 -5.12 0.56
N GLY A 16 -0.05 -5.02 1.17
CA GLY A 16 0.36 -5.83 2.30
C GLY A 16 -0.53 -5.66 3.53
N GLU A 17 -0.82 -4.42 3.90
CA GLU A 17 -1.69 -4.06 5.02
C GLU A 17 -3.11 -4.60 4.85
N ILE A 18 -3.71 -4.37 3.67
CA ILE A 18 -5.08 -4.82 3.40
C ILE A 18 -5.16 -6.35 3.32
N LEU A 19 -4.23 -7.02 2.63
CA LEU A 19 -4.21 -8.48 2.58
C LEU A 19 -3.88 -9.10 3.93
N GLY A 20 -2.97 -8.49 4.69
CA GLY A 20 -2.63 -8.89 6.04
C GLY A 20 -3.85 -8.84 6.96
N LEU A 21 -4.63 -7.76 6.88
CA LEU A 21 -5.89 -7.65 7.60
C LEU A 21 -6.92 -8.71 7.16
N ILE A 22 -7.11 -8.92 5.86
CA ILE A 22 -8.03 -9.95 5.33
C ILE A 22 -7.66 -11.33 5.87
N ILE A 23 -6.39 -11.72 5.71
CA ILE A 23 -5.90 -13.05 6.09
C ILE A 23 -5.88 -13.18 7.62
N GLY A 24 -5.42 -12.16 8.33
CA GLY A 24 -5.36 -12.16 9.79
C GLY A 24 -6.73 -12.27 10.43
N THR A 25 -7.72 -11.56 9.88
CA THR A 25 -9.12 -11.67 10.33
C THR A 25 -9.69 -13.05 10.02
N ALA A 26 -9.45 -13.59 8.81
CA ALA A 26 -9.92 -14.91 8.43
C ALA A 26 -9.35 -16.03 9.30
N LEU A 27 -8.10 -15.86 9.78
CA LEU A 27 -7.43 -16.81 10.68
C LEU A 27 -7.71 -16.53 12.17
N GLY A 28 -8.43 -15.45 12.51
CA GLY A 28 -8.70 -15.06 13.90
C GLY A 28 -7.44 -14.67 14.67
N LEU A 29 -6.45 -14.08 14.01
CA LEU A 29 -5.23 -13.62 14.65
C LEU A 29 -5.51 -12.45 15.61
N SER A 30 -4.66 -12.30 16.63
CA SER A 30 -4.64 -11.08 17.45
C SER A 30 -4.18 -9.88 16.62
N THR A 31 -4.49 -8.66 17.08
CA THR A 31 -4.05 -7.42 16.42
C THR A 31 -2.55 -7.42 16.12
N VAL A 32 -1.72 -7.82 17.09
CA VAL A 32 -0.26 -7.92 16.90
C VAL A 32 0.11 -8.96 15.85
N GLY A 33 -0.56 -10.12 15.83
CA GLY A 33 -0.33 -11.15 14.82
C GLY A 33 -0.70 -10.67 13.42
N THR A 34 -1.81 -9.94 13.28
CA THR A 34 -2.23 -9.33 12.02
C THR A 34 -1.23 -8.26 11.55
N ILE A 35 -0.74 -7.39 12.45
CA ILE A 35 0.30 -6.40 12.12
C ILE A 35 1.56 -7.08 11.60
N VAL A 36 2.05 -8.12 12.29
CA VAL A 36 3.27 -8.84 11.85
C VAL A 36 3.07 -9.45 10.46
N LEU A 37 1.89 -10.02 10.20
CA LEU A 37 1.55 -10.58 8.90
C LEU A 37 1.47 -9.49 7.82
N ALA A 38 0.79 -8.38 8.12
CA ALA A 38 0.67 -7.22 7.24
C ALA A 38 2.05 -6.67 6.85
N VAL A 39 2.91 -6.42 7.83
CA VAL A 39 4.29 -5.94 7.61
C VAL A 39 5.07 -6.92 6.74
N ALA A 40 4.99 -8.23 7.01
CA ALA A 40 5.68 -9.23 6.20
C ALA A 40 5.20 -9.21 4.73
N LEU A 41 3.89 -9.08 4.52
CA LEU A 41 3.31 -8.96 3.17
C LEU A 41 3.66 -7.62 2.51
N ALA A 42 3.72 -6.52 3.27
CA ALA A 42 4.11 -5.21 2.76
C ALA A 42 5.54 -5.22 2.22
N PHE A 43 6.48 -5.84 2.94
CA PHE A 43 7.84 -6.06 2.42
C PHE A 43 7.84 -6.93 1.16
N LEU A 44 7.08 -8.03 1.15
CA LEU A 44 6.99 -8.94 0.00
C LEU A 44 6.47 -8.21 -1.26
N PHE A 45 5.35 -7.50 -1.15
CA PHE A 45 4.74 -6.80 -2.26
C PHE A 45 5.52 -5.54 -2.66
N GLY A 46 6.05 -4.79 -1.71
CA GLY A 46 6.92 -3.63 -1.96
C GLY A 46 8.14 -4.01 -2.79
N TYR A 47 8.88 -5.05 -2.38
CA TYR A 47 10.03 -5.53 -3.15
C TYR A 47 9.63 -6.08 -4.52
N SER A 48 8.53 -6.83 -4.59
CA SER A 48 8.06 -7.41 -5.85
C SER A 48 7.72 -6.31 -6.86
N LEU A 49 6.94 -5.30 -6.46
CA LEU A 49 6.53 -4.20 -7.32
C LEU A 49 7.70 -3.30 -7.74
N SER A 50 8.67 -3.07 -6.86
CA SER A 50 9.89 -2.31 -7.21
C SER A 50 10.85 -3.09 -8.12
N THR A 51 10.88 -4.42 -8.02
CA THR A 51 11.80 -5.27 -8.82
C THR A 51 11.29 -5.47 -10.25
N LEU A 52 9.97 -5.50 -10.47
CA LEU A 52 9.37 -5.78 -11.79
C LEU A 52 9.79 -4.78 -12.90
N PRO A 53 9.81 -3.44 -12.68
CA PRO A 53 10.29 -2.49 -13.68
C PRO A 53 11.77 -2.66 -14.02
N LEU A 54 12.60 -3.00 -13.03
CA LEU A 54 14.04 -3.23 -13.21
C LEU A 54 14.32 -4.47 -14.05
N LEU A 55 13.57 -5.55 -13.79
CA LEU A 55 13.57 -6.74 -14.65
C LEU A 55 13.12 -6.37 -16.06
N LYS A 56 12.04 -5.60 -16.22
CA LYS A 56 11.60 -5.19 -17.56
C LYS A 56 12.69 -4.42 -18.32
N ALA A 57 13.48 -3.60 -17.61
CA ALA A 57 14.56 -2.81 -18.17
C ALA A 57 15.85 -3.59 -18.50
N GLY A 58 15.87 -4.92 -18.30
CA GLY A 58 16.98 -5.77 -18.75
C GLY A 58 17.86 -6.33 -17.64
N LEU A 59 17.71 -5.89 -16.38
CA LEU A 59 18.55 -6.36 -15.28
C LEU A 59 18.35 -7.86 -15.01
N ALA A 60 19.45 -8.50 -14.61
CA ALA A 60 19.42 -9.85 -14.04
C ALA A 60 18.68 -9.84 -12.69
N PHE A 61 17.94 -10.90 -12.40
CA PHE A 61 17.09 -10.98 -11.21
C PHE A 61 17.81 -10.72 -9.89
N GLY A 62 18.99 -11.32 -9.70
CA GLY A 62 19.79 -11.10 -8.49
C GLY A 62 20.24 -9.64 -8.32
N SER A 63 20.66 -8.99 -9.40
CA SER A 63 21.07 -7.58 -9.36
C SER A 63 19.88 -6.66 -9.09
N ALA A 64 18.74 -6.90 -9.74
CA ALA A 64 17.51 -6.13 -9.53
C ALA A 64 17.04 -6.24 -8.07
N LEU A 65 17.02 -7.46 -7.52
CA LEU A 65 16.62 -7.70 -6.14
C LEU A 65 17.59 -7.05 -5.15
N SER A 66 18.91 -7.15 -5.38
CA SER A 66 19.91 -6.51 -4.51
C SER A 66 19.77 -4.98 -4.48
N VAL A 67 19.52 -4.37 -5.64
CA VAL A 67 19.27 -2.92 -5.75
C VAL A 67 18.02 -2.52 -4.97
N VAL A 68 16.92 -3.26 -5.15
CA VAL A 68 15.65 -3.00 -4.47
C VAL A 68 15.75 -3.21 -2.98
N LEU A 69 16.34 -4.32 -2.52
CA LEU A 69 16.56 -4.55 -1.10
C LEU A 69 17.38 -3.41 -0.48
N ALA A 70 18.46 -3.01 -1.14
CA ALA A 70 19.26 -1.92 -0.61
C ALA A 70 18.47 -0.60 -0.59
N ALA A 71 17.70 -0.29 -1.62
CA ALA A 71 17.00 0.99 -1.76
C ALA A 71 15.72 1.09 -0.91
N ASP A 72 14.95 0.00 -0.80
CA ASP A 72 13.57 0.08 -0.35
C ASP A 72 13.37 -0.44 1.08
N THR A 73 14.32 -1.21 1.65
CA THR A 73 14.20 -1.73 3.03
C THR A 73 13.94 -0.60 4.03
N LEU A 74 14.73 0.47 3.98
CA LEU A 74 14.59 1.59 4.91
C LEU A 74 13.34 2.42 4.61
N SER A 75 12.94 2.51 3.33
CA SER A 75 11.70 3.19 2.93
C SER A 75 10.48 2.47 3.50
N ILE A 76 10.37 1.17 3.25
CA ILE A 76 9.25 0.34 3.69
C ILE A 76 9.22 0.35 5.21
N LEU A 77 10.34 0.11 5.89
CA LEU A 77 10.39 0.16 7.36
C LEU A 77 9.87 1.50 7.92
N THR A 78 10.25 2.62 7.29
CA THR A 78 9.76 3.95 7.69
C THR A 78 8.26 4.06 7.48
N MET A 79 7.75 3.58 6.34
CA MET A 79 6.32 3.58 6.04
C MET A 79 5.54 2.74 7.05
N GLU A 80 5.94 1.48 7.29
CA GLU A 80 5.25 0.57 8.21
C GLU A 80 5.19 1.12 9.64
N ILE A 81 6.29 1.72 10.12
CA ILE A 81 6.32 2.33 11.46
C ILE A 81 5.33 3.50 11.54
N VAL A 82 5.33 4.38 10.53
CA VAL A 82 4.46 5.56 10.52
C VAL A 82 3.00 5.16 10.32
N ASP A 83 2.73 4.20 9.44
CA ASP A 83 1.39 3.72 9.13
C ASP A 83 0.73 3.11 10.39
N ASN A 84 1.41 2.16 11.03
CA ASN A 84 0.94 1.54 12.26
C ASN A 84 0.85 2.54 13.42
N ALA A 85 1.77 3.51 13.51
CA ALA A 85 1.68 4.56 14.53
C ALA A 85 0.46 5.46 14.34
N VAL A 86 0.16 5.85 13.10
CA VAL A 86 -1.04 6.65 12.79
C VAL A 86 -2.30 5.85 13.08
N MET A 87 -2.38 4.60 12.63
CA MET A 87 -3.53 3.73 12.90
C MET A 87 -3.73 3.50 14.41
N ALA A 88 -2.66 3.37 15.19
CA ALA A 88 -2.75 3.24 16.65
C ALA A 88 -3.23 4.51 17.36
N VAL A 89 -2.97 5.69 16.80
CA VAL A 89 -3.40 6.98 17.37
C VAL A 89 -4.86 7.28 17.04
N ILE A 90 -5.36 6.81 15.89
CA ILE A 90 -6.77 7.02 15.49
C ILE A 90 -7.67 6.08 16.33
N PRO A 91 -8.57 6.62 17.16
CA PRO A 91 -9.40 5.79 18.03
C PRO A 91 -10.25 4.80 17.24
N GLY A 92 -10.17 3.52 17.61
CA GLY A 92 -10.92 2.44 16.98
C GLY A 92 -10.44 1.99 15.61
N ALA A 93 -9.39 2.60 15.03
CA ALA A 93 -8.91 2.20 13.70
C ALA A 93 -8.24 0.82 13.69
N MET A 94 -7.52 0.46 14.77
CA MET A 94 -6.88 -0.86 14.90
C MET A 94 -7.87 -2.02 15.01
N ASP A 95 -9.09 -1.73 15.46
CA ASP A 95 -10.17 -2.71 15.64
C ASP A 95 -11.21 -2.62 14.51
N ALA A 96 -11.06 -1.66 13.58
CA ALA A 96 -11.98 -1.45 12.49
C ALA A 96 -11.75 -2.47 11.36
N GLY A 97 -12.81 -3.20 11.02
CA GLY A 97 -12.81 -4.10 9.86
C GLY A 97 -12.92 -3.38 8.52
N LEU A 98 -12.79 -4.11 7.42
CA LEU A 98 -12.82 -3.59 6.04
C LEU A 98 -14.14 -2.95 5.62
N VAL A 99 -15.24 -3.15 6.36
CA VAL A 99 -16.55 -2.54 6.09
C VAL A 99 -16.84 -1.51 7.18
N ASN A 100 -15.84 -0.67 7.49
CA ASN A 100 -15.95 0.38 8.50
C ASN A 100 -15.31 1.66 7.96
N VAL A 101 -16.01 2.79 8.10
CA VAL A 101 -15.55 4.08 7.60
C VAL A 101 -14.25 4.52 8.29
N VAL A 102 -14.09 4.24 9.58
CA VAL A 102 -12.89 4.56 10.37
C VAL A 102 -11.66 3.88 9.78
N PHE A 103 -11.79 2.63 9.32
CA PHE A 103 -10.68 1.90 8.69
C PHE A 103 -10.20 2.64 7.43
N TRP A 104 -11.09 2.95 6.49
CA TRP A 104 -10.70 3.55 5.20
C TRP A 104 -10.21 4.99 5.32
N VAL A 105 -10.82 5.78 6.20
CA VAL A 105 -10.35 7.13 6.50
C VAL A 105 -8.99 7.07 7.20
N GLY A 106 -8.86 6.21 8.21
CA GLY A 106 -7.61 6.03 8.94
C GLY A 106 -6.47 5.58 8.04
N MET A 107 -6.71 4.54 7.22
CA MET A 107 -5.75 4.00 6.26
C MET A 107 -5.32 5.07 5.23
N SER A 108 -6.25 5.89 4.75
CA SER A 108 -5.92 6.98 3.82
C SER A 108 -5.01 8.03 4.45
N ILE A 109 -5.25 8.37 5.72
CA ILE A 109 -4.41 9.30 6.49
C ILE A 109 -3.03 8.67 6.76
N ALA A 110 -3.01 7.41 7.17
CA ALA A 110 -1.80 6.65 7.49
C ALA A 110 -0.87 6.54 6.27
N LEU A 111 -1.40 6.15 5.09
CA LEU A 111 -0.66 6.12 3.83
C LEU A 111 -0.14 7.50 3.41
N GLY A 112 -0.94 8.54 3.61
CA GLY A 112 -0.52 9.92 3.35
C GLY A 112 0.67 10.32 4.22
N ALA A 113 0.60 10.04 5.52
CA ALA A 113 1.67 10.32 6.47
C ALA A 113 2.93 9.48 6.17
N ALA A 114 2.77 8.20 5.88
CA ALA A 114 3.84 7.28 5.51
C ALA A 114 4.56 7.75 4.25
N PHE A 115 3.83 8.21 3.23
CA PHE A 115 4.41 8.81 2.02
C PHE A 115 5.26 10.04 2.35
N VAL A 116 4.73 10.96 3.15
CA VAL A 116 5.44 12.19 3.56
C VAL A 116 6.72 11.85 4.34
N ALA A 117 6.67 10.87 5.23
CA ALA A 117 7.80 10.44 6.04
C ALA A 117 8.87 9.69 5.23
N ALA A 118 8.48 8.83 4.29
CA ALA A 118 9.40 8.04 3.49
C ALA A 118 9.97 8.78 2.27
N TYR A 119 9.30 9.84 1.79
CA TYR A 119 9.82 10.69 0.71
C TYR A 119 11.24 11.23 0.97
N PRO A 120 11.57 11.86 2.12
CA PRO A 120 12.93 12.33 2.39
C PRO A 120 13.93 11.18 2.51
N VAL A 121 13.51 10.02 3.05
CA VAL A 121 14.33 8.80 3.10
C VAL A 121 14.73 8.38 1.69
N ASN A 122 13.77 8.27 0.78
CA ASN A 122 14.02 7.87 -0.61
C ASN A 122 14.85 8.89 -1.38
N ARG A 123 14.61 10.18 -1.12
CA ARG A 123 15.43 11.24 -1.70
C ARG A 123 16.89 11.11 -1.26
N TYR A 124 17.13 10.89 0.03
CA TYR A 124 18.47 10.75 0.59
C TYR A 124 19.19 9.50 0.08
N LEU A 125 18.49 8.36 0.02
CA LEU A 125 19.06 7.10 -0.49
C LEU A 125 19.46 7.20 -1.97
N LEU A 126 18.69 7.93 -2.78
CA LEU A 126 19.04 8.21 -4.18
C LEU A 126 20.27 9.12 -4.30
N GLN A 127 20.38 10.14 -3.44
CA GLN A 127 21.51 11.08 -3.41
C GLN A 127 22.82 10.44 -2.95
N ARG A 128 22.79 9.45 -2.05
CA ARG A 128 23.97 8.75 -1.50
C ARG A 128 24.60 7.71 -2.42
N GLY A 129 24.29 7.71 -3.72
CA GLY A 129 25.00 6.90 -4.72
C GLY A 129 24.27 5.68 -5.27
N LYS A 130 23.03 5.39 -4.84
CA LYS A 130 22.18 4.43 -5.58
C LYS A 130 21.61 5.04 -6.87
N GLY A 131 21.56 6.38 -6.97
CA GLY A 131 21.20 7.08 -8.20
C GLY A 131 22.25 6.97 -9.31
N HIS A 132 23.55 7.00 -8.98
CA HIS A 132 24.61 6.99 -10.00
C HIS A 132 24.78 5.64 -10.72
N ALA A 133 24.50 4.51 -10.05
CA ALA A 133 24.37 3.20 -10.71
C ALA A 133 23.11 3.12 -11.58
N LEU A 134 21.99 3.67 -11.10
CA LEU A 134 20.71 3.74 -11.83
C LEU A 134 20.70 4.74 -12.99
N THR A 135 21.62 5.70 -13.07
CA THR A 135 21.64 6.69 -14.17
C THR A 135 22.72 6.42 -15.21
N HIS A 136 23.87 5.81 -14.86
CA HIS A 136 24.91 5.52 -15.86
C HIS A 136 24.65 4.24 -16.68
N GLU A 137 23.95 3.24 -16.15
CA GLU A 137 23.66 1.99 -16.90
C GLU A 137 22.43 2.07 -17.81
N TYR A 138 21.48 2.98 -17.55
CA TYR A 138 20.19 3.00 -18.24
C TYR A 138 20.15 3.82 -19.54
N HIS A 139 21.23 4.53 -19.88
CA HIS A 139 21.34 5.21 -21.17
C HIS A 139 21.84 4.29 -22.30
N HIS A 140 22.27 3.06 -22.01
CA HIS A 140 22.82 2.12 -23.01
C HIS A 140 22.00 0.83 -23.21
N GLY A 141 20.91 0.62 -22.46
CA GLY A 141 20.07 -0.57 -22.54
C GLY A 141 18.82 -0.41 -23.40
N GLY A 142 18.95 0.12 -24.62
CA GLY A 142 17.87 0.17 -25.62
C GLY A 142 17.59 -1.21 -26.24
N GLY A 143 17.44 -2.25 -25.42
CA GLY A 143 17.00 -3.56 -25.89
C GLY A 143 15.48 -3.57 -26.01
N HIS A 144 14.95 -3.79 -27.22
CA HIS A 144 13.53 -4.07 -27.40
C HIS A 144 13.10 -5.18 -26.44
N ALA A 145 12.05 -4.96 -25.64
CA ALA A 145 11.59 -5.93 -24.66
C ALA A 145 11.07 -7.20 -25.35
N GLU A 146 11.90 -8.24 -25.45
CA GLU A 146 11.52 -9.53 -26.02
C GLU A 146 10.92 -10.48 -24.95
N GLY A 147 9.99 -11.36 -25.37
CA GLY A 147 9.41 -12.42 -24.54
C GLY A 147 8.35 -11.97 -23.53
N TRP A 148 8.34 -12.58 -22.33
CA TRP A 148 7.35 -12.31 -21.25
C TRP A 148 7.35 -10.84 -20.78
N ARG A 149 8.47 -10.13 -20.93
CA ARG A 149 8.68 -8.76 -20.43
C ARG A 149 7.75 -7.72 -21.07
N ARG A 150 7.15 -8.02 -22.23
CA ARG A 150 6.13 -7.17 -22.87
C ARG A 150 4.85 -7.02 -22.05
N TRP A 151 4.51 -8.03 -21.23
CA TRP A 151 3.28 -8.06 -20.43
C TRP A 151 3.40 -7.27 -19.13
N ILE A 152 4.60 -6.82 -18.75
CA ILE A 152 4.81 -6.04 -17.54
C ILE A 152 4.35 -4.59 -17.82
N PRO A 153 3.27 -4.09 -17.19
CA PRO A 153 2.78 -2.74 -17.43
C PRO A 153 3.80 -1.70 -16.94
N SER A 154 4.02 -0.63 -17.70
CA SER A 154 4.76 0.54 -17.20
C SER A 154 3.77 1.44 -16.45
N LEU A 155 3.59 1.18 -15.15
CA LEU A 155 2.73 2.02 -14.32
C LEU A 155 3.47 3.34 -14.03
N GLY A 156 3.01 4.41 -14.68
CA GLY A 156 3.51 5.75 -14.38
C GLY A 156 3.18 6.15 -12.94
N THR A 157 3.95 7.10 -12.40
CA THR A 157 3.76 7.62 -11.03
C THR A 157 2.31 8.09 -10.78
N GLY A 158 1.71 8.79 -11.76
CA GLY A 158 0.31 9.23 -11.67
C GLY A 158 -0.69 8.07 -11.72
N ALA A 159 -0.39 7.00 -12.45
CA ALA A 159 -1.26 5.82 -12.51
C ALA A 159 -1.30 5.08 -11.18
N LEU A 160 -0.15 4.91 -10.50
CA LEU A 160 -0.11 4.30 -9.17
C LEU A 160 -0.89 5.11 -8.14
N ALA A 161 -0.68 6.44 -8.12
CA ALA A 161 -1.42 7.32 -7.22
C ALA A 161 -2.94 7.25 -7.48
N ALA A 162 -3.36 7.25 -8.74
CA ALA A 162 -4.77 7.12 -9.11
C ALA A 162 -5.36 5.77 -8.69
N VAL A 163 -4.61 4.67 -8.85
CA VAL A 163 -5.05 3.33 -8.44
C VAL A 163 -5.22 3.26 -6.92
N ILE A 164 -4.25 3.73 -6.14
CA ILE A 164 -4.36 3.78 -4.67
C ILE A 164 -5.58 4.62 -4.27
N ALA A 165 -5.71 5.83 -4.81
CA ALA A 165 -6.81 6.73 -4.47
C ALA A 165 -8.17 6.13 -4.83
N ALA A 166 -8.32 5.57 -6.04
CA ALA A 166 -9.56 4.93 -6.49
C ALA A 166 -9.91 3.72 -5.62
N PHE A 167 -8.92 2.93 -5.23
CA PHE A 167 -9.13 1.78 -4.35
C PHE A 167 -9.62 2.22 -2.96
N MET A 168 -8.94 3.20 -2.36
CA MET A 168 -9.32 3.73 -1.04
C MET A 168 -10.71 4.38 -1.05
N LEU A 169 -11.03 5.14 -2.10
CA LEU A 169 -12.36 5.71 -2.29
C LEU A 169 -13.43 4.63 -2.48
N GLY A 170 -13.13 3.58 -3.25
CA GLY A 170 -14.05 2.45 -3.43
C GLY A 170 -14.40 1.76 -2.11
N GLY A 171 -13.39 1.46 -1.29
CA GLY A 171 -13.59 0.87 0.04
C GLY A 171 -14.38 1.77 0.99
N LEU A 172 -14.09 3.08 0.97
CA LEU A 172 -14.82 4.08 1.74
C LEU A 172 -16.29 4.14 1.32
N VAL A 173 -16.58 4.19 0.02
CA VAL A 173 -17.95 4.24 -0.51
C VAL A 173 -18.74 3.00 -0.09
N VAL A 174 -18.14 1.81 -0.17
CA VAL A 174 -18.78 0.56 0.27
C VAL A 174 -19.10 0.61 1.76
N SER A 175 -18.20 1.14 2.59
CA SER A 175 -18.39 1.24 4.04
C SER A 175 -19.48 2.24 4.41
N VAL A 176 -19.52 3.41 3.75
CA VAL A 176 -20.60 4.39 3.94
C VAL A 176 -21.95 3.81 3.53
N ALA A 177 -22.02 3.12 2.39
CA ALA A 177 -23.25 2.48 1.94
C ALA A 177 -23.78 1.44 2.94
N ALA A 178 -22.88 0.66 3.56
CA ALA A 178 -23.24 -0.31 4.59
C ALA A 178 -23.82 0.36 5.85
N GLU A 179 -23.21 1.44 6.34
CA GLU A 179 -23.73 2.18 7.51
C GLU A 179 -25.12 2.78 7.26
N LEU A 180 -25.33 3.36 6.07
CA LEU A 180 -26.62 3.93 5.70
C LEU A 180 -27.72 2.85 5.62
N GLY A 181 -27.43 1.70 5.03
CA GLY A 181 -28.39 0.59 4.94
C GLY A 181 -28.80 0.02 6.30
N VAL A 182 -27.87 -0.03 7.26
CA VAL A 182 -28.17 -0.43 8.66
C VAL A 182 -29.06 0.62 9.34
N GLY A 183 -28.81 1.91 9.10
CA GLY A 183 -29.64 3.00 9.62
C GLY A 183 -31.10 2.94 9.13
N GLU A 184 -31.30 2.67 7.85
CA GLU A 184 -32.63 2.50 7.26
C GLU A 184 -33.38 1.27 7.84
N ALA A 185 -32.67 0.16 8.04
CA ALA A 185 -33.25 -1.04 8.65
C ALA A 185 -33.72 -0.80 10.09
N HIS A 186 -32.93 -0.09 10.89
CA HIS A 186 -33.30 0.28 12.26
C HIS A 186 -34.49 1.25 12.31
N ALA A 187 -34.53 2.25 11.42
CA ALA A 187 -35.65 3.18 11.32
C ALA A 187 -36.96 2.47 10.93
N SER A 188 -36.89 1.52 9.99
CA SER A 188 -38.02 0.69 9.60
C SER A 188 -38.52 -0.18 10.76
N ALA A 189 -37.61 -0.87 11.48
CA ALA A 189 -37.97 -1.69 12.64
C ALA A 189 -38.61 -0.89 13.79
N ALA A 190 -38.12 0.32 14.06
CA ALA A 190 -38.71 1.21 15.07
C ALA A 190 -40.13 1.66 14.70
N SER A 191 -40.39 1.93 13.41
CA SER A 191 -41.72 2.31 12.93
C SER A 191 -42.74 1.17 13.10
N VAL A 192 -42.36 -0.07 12.81
CA VAL A 192 -43.22 -1.26 12.99
C VAL A 192 -43.51 -1.52 14.47
N GLY A 193 -42.52 -1.37 15.35
CA GLY A 193 -42.71 -1.53 16.80
C GLY A 193 -43.69 -0.52 17.41
N SER A 194 -43.74 0.70 16.87
CA SER A 194 -44.67 1.74 17.32
C SER A 194 -46.13 1.56 16.87
N MET A 195 -46.38 0.73 15.85
CA MET A 195 -47.75 0.42 15.39
C MET A 195 -48.40 -0.73 16.17
N HIS A 196 -47.61 -1.47 16.97
CA HIS A 196 -48.05 -2.63 17.75
C HIS A 196 -48.08 -2.39 19.27
N ALA A 197 -47.81 -1.16 19.73
CA ALA A 197 -47.92 -0.72 21.12
C ALA A 197 -49.12 0.22 21.29
#